data_AF-A0A9W9YPJ5-F1
#
_entry.id   AF-A0A9W9YPJ5-F1
#
_cell.length_a   1.000
_cell.length_b   1.000
_cell.length_c   1.000
_cell.angle_alpha   90.00
_cell.angle_beta   90.00
_cell.angle_gamma   90.00
#
_symmetry.space_group_name_H-M   'P 1'
#
loop_
_entity.id
_entity.type
_entity.pdbx_description
1 polymer ?
#
loop_
_entity_poly.entity_id
_entity_poly.type
_entity_poly.pdbx_seq_one_letter_code
_entity_poly.pdbx_strand_id
1 'polypeptide(L)'
;MRNNASYEDTDGDTDGERLVTTNKPVPTSIDDTDVDKARFYIQGYHVPFSEDDSHDFRTQTNIHNVSTRPVARSLCAFLNSGKCGTVYLGIRKDGIVAGLKIDRKQRDQLRLGVDECMDRFHPSVKHNSYQVDFVPVVRRQGSDSPSSRIQVEDRFVVEIKIVTCPGLTYTTKEGKCFFRQKSRNEEYTTQEVRERTVKEQENMYNSEMHSLRLELEHMKKQLHEKSRVVDKTPLSSNQQDSRPPSLDTEEMNCHECRRPLQITNSWSCCGFLN
;
A
#
# COMPACT_ATOMS: atom_id res chain seq x y z
N MET A 1 -13.43 63.51 61.33
CA MET A 1 -13.28 62.45 62.35
C MET A 1 -12.92 61.16 61.61
N ARG A 2 -11.84 60.48 62.04
CA ARG A 2 -11.53 59.01 62.04
C ARG A 2 -12.40 58.10 61.14
N ASN A 3 -11.91 57.09 60.39
CA ASN A 3 -10.76 56.20 60.53
C ASN A 3 -10.58 55.32 59.25
N ASN A 4 -9.37 54.75 59.12
CA ASN A 4 -8.89 53.64 58.28
C ASN A 4 -9.88 52.51 57.92
N ALA A 5 -9.69 51.90 56.74
CA ALA A 5 -9.20 50.51 56.59
C ALA A 5 -8.81 50.20 55.12
N SER A 6 -7.64 49.58 55.01
CA SER A 6 -6.98 48.95 53.85
C SER A 6 -7.77 47.80 53.23
N TYR A 7 -7.57 47.53 51.93
CA TYR A 7 -7.22 46.21 51.38
C TYR A 7 -6.69 46.37 49.94
N GLU A 8 -5.62 45.63 49.65
CA GLU A 8 -4.89 45.53 48.38
C GLU A 8 -5.55 44.52 47.42
N ASP A 9 -5.22 44.72 46.13
CA ASP A 9 -5.04 43.78 45.01
C ASP A 9 -6.17 42.84 44.58
N THR A 10 -6.71 43.11 43.39
CA THR A 10 -6.56 42.20 42.24
C THR A 10 -6.49 43.01 40.94
N ASP A 11 -5.38 42.84 40.26
CA ASP A 11 -5.08 43.11 38.86
C ASP A 11 -6.03 42.36 37.91
N GLY A 12 -6.54 43.08 36.92
CA GLY A 12 -7.50 42.56 35.94
C GLY A 12 -7.62 43.50 34.76
N ASP A 13 -6.49 43.82 34.14
CA ASP A 13 -6.42 44.57 32.89
C ASP A 13 -7.27 43.88 31.83
N THR A 14 -8.30 44.59 31.37
CA THR A 14 -9.11 44.24 30.20
C THR A 14 -8.94 45.37 29.20
N ASP A 15 -7.91 45.29 28.35
CA ASP A 15 -7.75 46.15 27.19
C ASP A 15 -8.33 45.46 25.95
N GLY A 16 -9.59 45.79 25.68
CA GLY A 16 -10.15 45.62 24.35
C GLY A 16 -9.50 46.61 23.40
N GLU A 17 -8.81 46.11 22.38
CA GLU A 17 -8.46 46.89 21.18
C GLU A 17 -8.76 46.09 19.92
N ARG A 18 -9.31 46.81 18.96
CA ARG A 18 -10.02 46.33 17.76
C ARG A 18 -9.13 46.65 16.56
N LEU A 19 -9.00 45.69 15.63
CA LEU A 19 -8.74 45.83 14.19
C LEU A 19 -7.82 46.99 13.70
N VAL A 20 -6.76 46.64 12.98
CA VAL A 20 -6.60 46.86 11.51
C VAL A 20 -5.20 46.44 11.05
N THR A 21 -5.19 45.87 9.85
CA THR A 21 -4.15 45.36 8.96
C THR A 21 -2.87 46.20 8.80
N THR A 22 -1.71 45.54 8.59
CA THR A 22 -0.92 45.62 7.34
C THR A 22 0.39 44.79 7.39
N ASN A 23 0.62 44.05 6.30
CA ASN A 23 1.89 43.73 5.64
C ASN A 23 3.04 43.04 6.42
N LYS A 24 3.20 41.74 6.16
CA LYS A 24 4.53 41.09 6.02
C LYS A 24 4.55 40.12 4.83
N PRO A 25 5.67 40.03 4.09
CA PRO A 25 5.74 39.47 2.74
C PRO A 25 5.83 37.94 2.75
N VAL A 26 5.09 37.32 1.83
CA VAL A 26 5.06 35.88 1.57
C VAL A 26 6.29 35.47 0.75
N PRO A 27 7.06 34.44 1.15
CA PRO A 27 8.10 33.87 0.30
C PRO A 27 7.45 33.13 -0.88
N THR A 28 7.70 33.65 -2.07
CA THR A 28 7.34 33.07 -3.35
C THR A 28 8.42 32.10 -3.79
N SER A 29 8.08 30.82 -3.81
CA SER A 29 8.66 29.84 -4.74
C SER A 29 7.59 28.78 -5.00
N ILE A 30 6.59 29.17 -5.81
CA ILE A 30 5.74 28.21 -6.51
C ILE A 30 6.60 27.75 -7.68
N ASP A 31 7.18 26.57 -7.52
CA ASP A 31 7.89 25.87 -8.58
C ASP A 31 6.84 25.45 -9.62
N ASP A 32 6.86 26.12 -10.76
CA ASP A 32 5.86 26.12 -11.81
C ASP A 32 6.12 24.98 -12.82
N THR A 33 6.18 23.74 -12.31
CA THR A 33 6.33 22.54 -13.14
C THR A 33 5.59 21.33 -12.56
N ASP A 34 4.26 21.33 -12.49
CA ASP A 34 3.51 20.06 -12.34
C ASP A 34 2.02 20.11 -12.78
N VAL A 35 1.65 21.00 -13.71
CA VAL A 35 0.24 21.19 -14.10
C VAL A 35 -0.24 20.13 -15.14
N ASP A 36 0.68 19.33 -15.72
CA ASP A 36 0.36 18.36 -16.79
C ASP A 36 0.21 16.89 -16.34
N LYS A 37 0.16 16.60 -15.03
CA LYS A 37 -0.12 15.24 -14.50
C LYS A 37 -1.32 15.17 -13.56
N ALA A 38 -2.32 16.02 -13.74
CA ALA A 38 -3.58 15.86 -13.01
C ALA A 38 -4.21 14.48 -13.34
N ARG A 39 -4.39 13.61 -12.33
CA ARG A 39 -5.07 12.32 -12.47
C ARG A 39 -6.58 12.58 -12.69
N PHE A 40 -7.12 12.19 -13.84
CA PHE A 40 -8.55 12.30 -14.17
C PHE A 40 -9.05 11.07 -14.95
N TYR A 41 -10.36 10.89 -14.98
CA TYR A 41 -11.03 9.94 -15.88
C TYR A 41 -11.83 10.68 -16.96
N ILE A 42 -11.87 10.16 -18.18
CA ILE A 42 -12.64 10.75 -19.28
C ILE A 42 -14.01 10.06 -19.35
N GLN A 43 -15.09 10.84 -19.25
CA GLN A 43 -16.44 10.28 -19.31
C GLN A 43 -16.71 9.60 -20.65
N GLY A 44 -17.30 8.40 -20.61
CA GLY A 44 -17.64 7.61 -21.80
C GLY A 44 -16.50 6.78 -22.36
N TYR A 45 -15.28 6.92 -21.83
CA TYR A 45 -14.12 6.12 -22.25
C TYR A 45 -14.01 4.86 -21.42
N HIS A 46 -13.37 3.84 -22.00
CA HIS A 46 -13.00 2.62 -21.29
C HIS A 46 -11.76 2.85 -20.43
N VAL A 47 -11.78 2.31 -19.21
CA VAL A 47 -10.56 2.16 -18.42
C VAL A 47 -9.67 1.05 -19.00
N PRO A 48 -8.33 1.12 -18.82
CA PRO A 48 -7.40 0.15 -19.39
C PRO A 48 -7.33 -1.18 -18.61
N PHE A 49 -8.16 -1.35 -17.58
CA PHE A 49 -8.23 -2.54 -16.74
C PHE A 49 -9.65 -3.08 -16.69
N SER A 50 -9.79 -4.36 -16.40
CA SER A 50 -11.08 -5.04 -16.25
C SER A 50 -11.32 -5.43 -14.80
N GLU A 51 -12.53 -5.84 -14.47
CA GLU A 51 -12.82 -6.44 -13.18
C GLU A 51 -12.04 -7.75 -13.02
N ASP A 52 -11.15 -7.82 -12.04
CA ASP A 52 -10.22 -8.92 -11.80
C ASP A 52 -9.99 -9.12 -10.29
N ASP A 53 -8.91 -9.80 -9.89
CA ASP A 53 -8.60 -10.07 -8.49
C ASP A 53 -8.15 -8.85 -7.67
N SER A 54 -7.89 -7.71 -8.31
CA SER A 54 -7.48 -6.44 -7.67
C SER A 54 -8.40 -5.26 -8.02
N HIS A 55 -9.30 -5.39 -9.00
CA HIS A 55 -10.22 -4.34 -9.43
C HIS A 55 -11.68 -4.80 -9.28
N ASP A 56 -12.49 -4.06 -8.52
CA ASP A 56 -13.93 -4.32 -8.32
C ASP A 56 -14.76 -3.11 -8.76
N PHE A 57 -15.70 -3.30 -9.70
CA PHE A 57 -16.47 -2.21 -10.29
C PHE A 57 -17.86 -2.09 -9.68
N ARG A 58 -18.22 -0.87 -9.27
CA ARG A 58 -19.54 -0.52 -8.73
C ARG A 58 -20.19 0.52 -9.63
N THR A 59 -21.24 0.07 -10.32
CA THR A 59 -21.89 0.80 -11.42
C THR A 59 -22.79 1.95 -10.99
N GLN A 60 -22.92 2.18 -9.69
CA GLN A 60 -23.73 3.27 -9.16
C GLN A 60 -23.20 4.62 -9.67
N THR A 61 -24.09 5.45 -10.19
CA THR A 61 -23.78 6.80 -10.70
C THR A 61 -24.27 7.91 -9.77
N ASN A 62 -24.96 7.55 -8.69
CA ASN A 62 -25.43 8.46 -7.65
C ASN A 62 -25.06 7.89 -6.28
N ILE A 63 -24.50 8.72 -5.40
CA ILE A 63 -24.06 8.33 -4.06
C ILE A 63 -25.18 7.73 -3.21
N HIS A 64 -26.44 8.17 -3.37
CA HIS A 64 -27.58 7.63 -2.61
C HIS A 64 -27.87 6.16 -2.93
N ASN A 65 -27.43 5.68 -4.10
CA ASN A 65 -27.58 4.29 -4.51
C ASN A 65 -26.39 3.42 -4.10
N VAL A 66 -25.33 4.01 -3.55
CA VAL A 66 -24.15 3.29 -3.08
C VAL A 66 -24.48 2.65 -1.74
N SER A 67 -24.52 1.31 -1.72
CA SER A 67 -24.64 0.56 -0.48
C SER A 67 -23.25 0.25 0.08
N THR A 68 -23.10 0.35 1.40
CA THR A 68 -21.86 -0.02 2.10
C THR A 68 -21.61 -1.52 2.11
N ARG A 69 -22.65 -2.36 2.08
CA ARG A 69 -22.49 -3.84 2.19
C ARG A 69 -21.67 -4.45 1.05
N PRO A 70 -21.93 -4.15 -0.24
CA PRO A 70 -21.12 -4.71 -1.32
C PRO A 70 -19.69 -4.18 -1.34
N VAL A 71 -19.50 -2.93 -0.91
CA VAL A 71 -18.17 -2.32 -0.74
C VAL A 71 -17.42 -3.07 0.36
N ALA A 72 -18.01 -3.22 1.54
CA ALA A 72 -17.47 -3.97 2.67
C ALA A 72 -17.08 -5.40 2.29
N ARG A 73 -17.97 -6.11 1.57
CA ARG A 73 -17.71 -7.47 1.06
C ARG A 73 -16.44 -7.51 0.21
N SER A 74 -16.26 -6.52 -0.66
CA SER A 74 -15.11 -6.45 -1.58
C SER A 74 -13.82 -6.14 -0.84
N LEU A 75 -13.85 -5.18 0.08
CA LEU A 75 -12.70 -4.80 0.90
C LEU A 75 -12.24 -5.96 1.78
N CYS A 76 -13.18 -6.66 2.45
CA CYS A 76 -12.88 -7.88 3.21
C CYS A 76 -12.27 -8.97 2.32
N ALA A 77 -12.81 -9.15 1.11
CA ALA A 77 -12.30 -10.13 0.16
C ALA A 77 -10.87 -9.82 -0.34
N PHE A 78 -10.54 -8.55 -0.58
CA PHE A 78 -9.17 -8.11 -0.95
C PHE A 78 -8.17 -8.30 0.19
N LEU A 79 -8.57 -8.00 1.43
CA LEU A 79 -7.70 -8.20 2.60
C LEU A 79 -7.35 -9.68 2.78
N ASN A 80 -8.35 -10.56 2.65
CA ASN A 80 -8.21 -12.00 2.85
C ASN A 80 -7.47 -12.72 1.71
N SER A 81 -7.59 -12.23 0.47
CA SER A 81 -6.80 -12.75 -0.64
C SER A 81 -5.33 -12.33 -0.59
N GLY A 82 -4.99 -11.31 0.21
CA GLY A 82 -3.63 -10.78 0.32
C GLY A 82 -3.16 -10.00 -0.90
N LYS A 83 -4.01 -9.80 -1.91
CA LYS A 83 -3.62 -9.19 -3.20
C LYS A 83 -3.73 -7.68 -3.26
N CYS A 84 -4.13 -7.03 -2.15
CA CYS A 84 -4.58 -5.63 -2.16
C CYS A 84 -5.68 -5.43 -3.23
N GLY A 85 -6.12 -4.19 -3.45
CA GLY A 85 -7.09 -3.95 -4.51
C GLY A 85 -7.85 -2.64 -4.37
N THR A 86 -8.65 -2.32 -5.38
CA THR A 86 -9.41 -1.08 -5.46
C THR A 86 -10.85 -1.36 -5.82
N VAL A 87 -11.77 -0.82 -5.02
CA VAL A 87 -13.19 -0.71 -5.37
C VAL A 87 -13.40 0.62 -6.07
N TYR A 88 -13.92 0.58 -7.29
CA TYR A 88 -14.21 1.74 -8.12
C TYR A 88 -15.70 2.05 -8.13
N LEU A 89 -16.10 3.22 -7.65
CA LEU A 89 -17.47 3.73 -7.78
C LEU A 89 -17.57 4.66 -8.99
N GLY A 90 -18.58 4.44 -9.83
CA GLY A 90 -18.82 5.27 -11.02
C GLY A 90 -18.18 4.71 -12.30
N ILE A 91 -17.70 3.46 -12.28
CA ILE A 91 -17.30 2.72 -13.48
C ILE A 91 -18.38 1.67 -13.77
N ARG A 92 -18.83 1.61 -15.02
CA ARG A 92 -19.83 0.63 -15.48
C ARG A 92 -19.21 -0.77 -15.61
N LYS A 93 -20.04 -1.82 -15.70
CA LYS A 93 -19.56 -3.22 -15.82
C LYS A 93 -18.73 -3.47 -17.07
N ASP A 94 -18.99 -2.71 -18.14
CA ASP A 94 -18.26 -2.74 -19.40
C ASP A 94 -16.92 -1.96 -19.32
N GLY A 95 -16.57 -1.40 -18.16
CA GLY A 95 -15.37 -0.58 -17.99
C GLY A 95 -15.52 0.86 -18.46
N ILE A 96 -16.73 1.29 -18.85
CA ILE A 96 -16.98 2.67 -19.26
C ILE A 96 -17.06 3.59 -18.04
N VAL A 97 -16.30 4.68 -18.06
CA VAL A 97 -16.36 5.73 -17.04
C VAL A 97 -17.69 6.47 -17.14
N ALA A 98 -18.57 6.27 -16.16
CA ALA A 98 -19.79 7.06 -16.01
C ALA A 98 -19.59 8.23 -15.05
N GLY A 99 -18.82 8.03 -13.98
CA GLY A 99 -18.68 8.92 -12.84
C GLY A 99 -19.85 8.81 -11.85
N LEU A 100 -19.53 9.00 -10.57
CA LEU A 100 -20.46 9.11 -9.46
C LEU A 100 -20.75 10.59 -9.21
N LYS A 101 -22.04 10.96 -9.21
CA LYS A 101 -22.46 12.30 -8.77
C LYS A 101 -22.36 12.37 -7.24
N ILE A 102 -21.49 13.24 -6.74
CA ILE A 102 -21.21 13.40 -5.32
C ILE A 102 -20.73 14.83 -5.00
N ASP A 103 -21.42 15.48 -4.07
CA ASP A 103 -21.06 16.82 -3.59
C ASP A 103 -19.98 16.77 -2.48
N ARG A 104 -19.49 17.94 -2.05
CA ARG A 104 -18.46 18.02 -0.99
C ARG A 104 -18.89 17.34 0.31
N LYS A 105 -20.11 17.59 0.80
CA LYS A 105 -20.60 17.03 2.06
C LYS A 105 -20.70 15.51 1.97
N GLN A 106 -21.18 15.01 0.85
CA GLN A 106 -21.32 13.58 0.57
C GLN A 106 -19.97 12.88 0.44
N ARG A 107 -18.93 13.55 -0.10
CA ARG A 107 -17.56 13.01 -0.11
C ARG A 107 -17.04 12.76 1.30
N ASP A 108 -17.27 13.70 2.21
CA ASP A 108 -16.84 13.55 3.60
C ASP A 108 -17.64 12.45 4.32
N GLN A 109 -18.96 12.36 4.07
CA GLN A 109 -19.78 11.26 4.58
C GLN A 109 -19.35 9.89 4.05
N LEU A 110 -18.96 9.81 2.77
CA LEU A 110 -18.46 8.57 2.19
C LEU A 110 -17.15 8.13 2.83
N ARG A 111 -16.21 9.06 3.09
CA ARG A 111 -14.97 8.76 3.82
C ARG A 111 -15.27 8.19 5.20
N LEU A 112 -16.08 8.89 6.00
CA LEU A 112 -16.48 8.43 7.33
C LEU A 112 -17.17 7.06 7.28
N GLY A 113 -18.02 6.81 6.28
CA GLY A 113 -18.68 5.52 6.11
C GLY A 113 -17.73 4.38 5.72
N VAL A 114 -16.65 4.68 5.00
CA VAL A 114 -15.57 3.72 4.74
C VAL A 114 -14.76 3.48 6.01
N ASP A 115 -14.40 4.52 6.74
CA ASP A 115 -13.64 4.41 8.00
C ASP A 115 -14.42 3.54 9.02
N GLU A 116 -15.70 3.85 9.23
CA GLU A 116 -16.59 3.05 10.09
C GLU A 116 -16.71 1.59 9.61
N CYS A 117 -16.69 1.36 8.29
CA CYS A 117 -16.70 0.02 7.74
C CYS A 117 -15.42 -0.76 8.07
N MET A 118 -14.26 -0.11 7.96
CA MET A 118 -12.95 -0.70 8.24
C MET A 118 -12.77 -0.98 9.73
N ASP A 119 -13.27 -0.10 10.60
CA ASP A 119 -13.24 -0.28 12.05
C ASP A 119 -14.13 -1.44 12.53
N ARG A 120 -15.19 -1.73 11.78
CA ARG A 120 -16.14 -2.81 12.06
C ARG A 120 -15.67 -4.19 11.63
N PHE A 121 -14.56 -4.29 10.91
CA PHE A 121 -13.95 -5.58 10.63
C PHE A 121 -13.31 -6.17 11.88
N HIS A 122 -13.22 -7.50 11.91
CA HIS A 122 -12.51 -8.22 12.95
C HIS A 122 -11.40 -9.07 12.33
N PRO A 123 -10.11 -8.76 12.60
CA PRO A 123 -9.62 -7.61 13.36
C PRO A 123 -9.87 -6.27 12.65
N SER A 124 -9.87 -5.15 13.40
CA SER A 124 -10.03 -3.81 12.81
C SER A 124 -8.86 -3.46 11.88
N VAL A 125 -9.15 -2.79 10.78
CA VAL A 125 -8.16 -2.40 9.76
C VAL A 125 -7.59 -1.02 10.08
N LYS A 126 -6.26 -0.89 10.07
CA LYS A 126 -5.59 0.38 10.34
C LYS A 126 -5.80 1.37 9.20
N HIS A 127 -5.92 2.65 9.54
CA HIS A 127 -6.11 3.75 8.58
C HIS A 127 -5.00 3.86 7.52
N ASN A 128 -3.77 3.43 7.82
CA ASN A 128 -2.68 3.42 6.85
C ASN A 128 -2.73 2.24 5.86
N SER A 129 -3.62 1.27 6.06
CA SER A 129 -3.79 0.11 5.19
C SER A 129 -4.75 0.38 4.03
N TYR A 130 -5.43 1.53 4.00
CA TYR A 130 -6.37 1.88 2.95
C TYR A 130 -6.37 3.38 2.62
N GLN A 131 -6.94 3.74 1.47
CA GLN A 131 -7.03 5.11 0.99
C GLN A 131 -8.32 5.34 0.19
N VAL A 132 -8.92 6.52 0.31
CA VAL A 132 -10.10 6.92 -0.47
C VAL A 132 -9.77 8.15 -1.33
N ASP A 133 -9.69 7.94 -2.63
CA ASP A 133 -9.41 8.99 -3.61
C ASP A 133 -10.68 9.40 -4.37
N PHE A 134 -10.82 10.70 -4.63
CA PHE A 134 -11.88 11.25 -5.48
C PHE A 134 -11.25 11.82 -6.74
N VAL A 135 -11.29 11.06 -7.83
CA VAL A 135 -10.65 11.45 -9.08
C VAL A 135 -11.66 12.15 -9.99
N PRO A 136 -11.38 13.38 -10.44
CA PRO A 136 -12.33 14.14 -11.24
C PRO A 136 -12.63 13.45 -12.57
N VAL A 137 -13.90 13.52 -13.00
CA VAL A 137 -14.31 13.09 -14.33
C VAL A 137 -14.37 14.30 -15.24
N VAL A 138 -13.70 14.21 -16.39
CA VAL A 138 -13.70 15.26 -17.41
C VAL A 138 -14.50 14.82 -18.64
N ARG A 139 -15.07 15.78 -19.35
CA ARG A 139 -15.66 15.62 -20.68
C ARG A 139 -14.74 16.23 -21.73
N ARG A 140 -14.77 15.66 -22.92
CA ARG A 140 -14.19 16.27 -24.11
C ARG A 140 -15.10 17.38 -24.63
N GLN A 141 -14.52 18.51 -25.01
CA GLN A 141 -15.18 19.51 -25.82
C GLN A 141 -14.49 19.57 -27.19
N GLY A 142 -15.04 18.87 -28.19
CA GLY A 142 -14.47 18.82 -29.54
C GLY A 142 -13.26 17.87 -29.68
N SER A 143 -12.03 18.39 -29.62
CA SER A 143 -10.78 17.64 -29.87
C SER A 143 -10.38 16.70 -28.72
N ASP A 144 -9.44 15.78 -28.99
CA ASP A 144 -8.85 14.84 -28.00
C ASP A 144 -7.72 15.47 -27.15
N SER A 145 -7.38 16.73 -27.43
CA SER A 145 -6.32 17.47 -26.73
C SER A 145 -6.62 17.65 -25.24
N PRO A 146 -5.61 17.58 -24.34
CA PRO A 146 -5.80 17.84 -22.91
C PRO A 146 -6.46 19.19 -22.61
N SER A 147 -6.14 20.24 -23.38
CA SER A 147 -6.62 21.60 -23.19
C SER A 147 -8.12 21.79 -23.44
N SER A 148 -8.78 20.85 -24.13
CA SER A 148 -10.22 20.90 -24.41
C SER A 148 -11.06 20.08 -23.41
N ARG A 149 -10.44 19.59 -22.33
CA ARG A 149 -11.10 18.81 -21.29
C ARG A 149 -11.70 19.74 -20.25
N ILE A 150 -12.99 19.54 -19.95
CA ILE A 150 -13.71 20.29 -18.94
C ILE A 150 -14.13 19.32 -17.84
N GLN A 151 -13.81 19.63 -16.59
CA GLN A 151 -14.28 18.86 -15.45
C GLN A 151 -15.81 18.90 -15.38
N VAL A 152 -16.41 17.72 -15.22
CA VAL A 152 -17.86 17.62 -14.99
C VAL A 152 -18.12 17.91 -13.52
N GLU A 153 -18.96 18.91 -13.27
CA GLU A 153 -19.32 19.34 -11.92
C GLU A 153 -19.87 18.19 -11.07
N ASP A 154 -19.41 18.14 -9.81
CA ASP A 154 -19.75 17.12 -8.80
C ASP A 154 -19.68 15.67 -9.30
N ARG A 155 -18.81 15.37 -10.27
CA ARG A 155 -18.68 14.02 -10.82
C ARG A 155 -17.26 13.49 -10.68
N PHE A 156 -17.14 12.39 -9.96
CA PHE A 156 -15.87 11.75 -9.62
C PHE A 156 -15.93 10.25 -9.84
N VAL A 157 -14.78 9.62 -10.13
CA VAL A 157 -14.60 8.20 -9.86
C VAL A 157 -14.02 8.10 -8.45
N VAL A 158 -14.70 7.36 -7.58
CA VAL A 158 -14.20 7.14 -6.22
C VAL A 158 -13.42 5.84 -6.22
N GLU A 159 -12.17 5.89 -5.76
CA GLU A 159 -11.30 4.75 -5.62
C GLU A 159 -11.09 4.48 -4.13
N ILE A 160 -11.58 3.33 -3.66
CA ILE A 160 -11.33 2.85 -2.28
C ILE A 160 -10.29 1.75 -2.38
N LYS A 161 -9.05 2.07 -1.98
CA LYS A 161 -7.87 1.23 -2.15
C LYS A 161 -7.50 0.54 -0.85
N ILE A 162 -7.22 -0.75 -0.90
CA ILE A 162 -6.40 -1.43 0.09
C ILE A 162 -4.96 -1.29 -0.36
N VAL A 163 -4.14 -0.61 0.45
CA VAL A 163 -2.73 -0.30 0.17
C VAL A 163 -1.81 -1.36 0.78
N THR A 164 -2.23 -1.96 1.89
CA THR A 164 -1.42 -2.98 2.59
C THR A 164 -2.31 -4.05 3.18
N CYS A 165 -1.98 -5.31 2.90
CA CYS A 165 -2.62 -6.48 3.50
C CYS A 165 -1.70 -7.10 4.56
N PRO A 166 -2.06 -7.07 5.86
CA PRO A 166 -1.23 -7.63 6.93
C PRO A 166 -1.13 -9.17 6.95
N GLY A 167 -1.82 -9.88 6.05
CA GLY A 167 -1.88 -11.34 6.04
C GLY A 167 -2.77 -11.94 7.14
N LEU A 168 -3.59 -11.12 7.80
CA LEU A 168 -4.58 -11.58 8.77
C LEU A 168 -5.87 -11.99 8.06
N THR A 169 -6.67 -12.84 8.72
CA THR A 169 -8.03 -13.15 8.27
C THR A 169 -9.02 -12.17 8.89
N TYR A 170 -9.79 -11.50 8.05
CA TYR A 170 -10.77 -10.49 8.38
C TYR A 170 -12.19 -11.02 8.19
N THR A 171 -13.06 -10.75 9.16
CA THR A 171 -14.50 -10.96 9.06
C THR A 171 -15.26 -9.63 9.14
N THR A 172 -16.43 -9.57 8.50
CA THR A 172 -17.33 -8.42 8.67
C THR A 172 -17.98 -8.42 10.05
N LYS A 173 -18.68 -7.34 10.41
CA LYS A 173 -19.43 -7.25 11.68
C LYS A 173 -20.42 -8.39 11.90
N GLU A 174 -20.91 -9.01 10.82
CA GLU A 174 -21.81 -10.17 10.87
C GLU A 174 -21.07 -11.51 11.03
N GLY A 175 -19.75 -11.51 11.18
CA GLY A 175 -18.91 -12.70 11.28
C GLY A 175 -18.66 -13.39 9.93
N LYS A 176 -19.03 -12.78 8.81
CA LYS A 176 -18.85 -13.35 7.46
C LYS A 176 -17.44 -13.11 6.98
N CYS A 177 -16.84 -14.14 6.39
CA CYS A 177 -15.52 -14.06 5.77
C CYS A 177 -15.67 -14.11 4.25
N PHE A 178 -15.03 -13.21 3.53
CA PHE A 178 -15.06 -13.18 2.07
C PHE A 178 -13.67 -13.39 1.50
N PHE A 179 -13.59 -14.05 0.35
CA PHE A 179 -12.35 -14.23 -0.39
C PHE A 179 -12.57 -13.88 -1.85
N ARG A 180 -11.64 -13.12 -2.44
CA ARG A 180 -11.76 -12.73 -3.85
C ARG A 180 -11.00 -13.70 -4.73
N GLN A 181 -11.68 -14.23 -5.75
CA GLN A 181 -11.07 -15.06 -6.78
C GLN A 181 -11.47 -14.52 -8.15
N LYS A 182 -10.48 -14.04 -8.92
CA LYS A 182 -10.74 -13.27 -10.16
C LYS A 182 -11.70 -12.12 -9.83
N SER A 183 -12.77 -11.95 -10.58
CA SER A 183 -13.79 -10.90 -10.36
C SER A 183 -14.88 -11.24 -9.34
N ARG A 184 -14.81 -12.37 -8.63
CA ARG A 184 -15.89 -12.83 -7.73
C ARG A 184 -15.47 -12.77 -6.27
N ASN A 185 -16.35 -12.18 -5.45
CA ASN A 185 -16.24 -12.22 -4.00
C ASN A 185 -17.11 -13.35 -3.48
N GLU A 186 -16.52 -14.41 -2.96
CA GLU A 186 -17.23 -15.58 -2.43
C GLU A 186 -17.17 -15.61 -0.90
N GLU A 187 -18.22 -16.14 -0.28
CA GLU A 187 -18.30 -16.28 1.18
C GLU A 187 -17.71 -17.63 1.57
N TYR A 188 -16.87 -17.61 2.61
CA TYR A 188 -16.18 -18.78 3.12
C TYR A 188 -16.19 -18.76 4.64
N THR A 189 -15.90 -19.90 5.26
CA THR A 189 -15.58 -19.95 6.68
C THR A 189 -14.18 -19.36 6.94
N THR A 190 -13.93 -18.90 8.16
CA THR A 190 -12.60 -18.41 8.56
C THR A 190 -11.52 -19.47 8.36
N GLN A 191 -11.84 -20.74 8.60
CA GLN A 191 -10.91 -21.86 8.42
C GLN A 191 -10.57 -22.06 6.93
N GLU A 192 -11.57 -22.10 6.05
CA GLU A 192 -11.35 -22.24 4.60
C GLU A 192 -10.53 -21.07 4.04
N VAL A 193 -10.77 -19.84 4.51
CA VAL A 193 -9.96 -18.69 4.09
C VAL A 193 -8.51 -18.86 4.52
N ARG A 194 -8.25 -19.26 5.78
CA ARG A 194 -6.87 -19.51 6.25
C ARG A 194 -6.19 -20.59 5.43
N GLU A 195 -6.85 -21.72 5.21
CA GLU A 195 -6.30 -22.83 4.41
C GLU A 195 -6.00 -22.38 2.97
N ARG A 196 -6.88 -21.58 2.35
CA ARG A 196 -6.67 -21.03 1.01
C ARG A 196 -5.51 -20.06 0.94
N THR A 197 -5.44 -19.11 1.88
CA THR A 197 -4.35 -18.13 1.94
C THR A 197 -3.00 -18.84 2.10
N VAL A 198 -2.92 -19.82 3.01
CA VAL A 198 -1.71 -20.64 3.21
C VAL A 198 -1.36 -21.41 1.93
N LYS A 199 -2.34 -22.09 1.32
CA LYS A 199 -2.11 -22.87 0.10
C LYS A 199 -1.65 -22.01 -1.09
N GLU A 200 -2.22 -20.82 -1.28
CA GLU A 200 -1.80 -19.90 -2.33
C GLU A 200 -0.38 -19.39 -2.11
N GLN A 201 -0.02 -19.05 -0.86
CA GLN A 201 1.33 -18.66 -0.48
C GLN A 201 2.33 -19.81 -0.70
N GLU A 202 2.01 -21.03 -0.26
CA GLU A 202 2.84 -22.22 -0.46
C GLU A 202 3.07 -22.49 -1.95
N ASN A 203 2.02 -22.40 -2.78
CA ASN A 203 2.15 -22.59 -4.23
C ASN A 203 3.07 -21.55 -4.88
N MET A 204 2.97 -20.29 -4.42
CA MET A 204 3.82 -19.20 -4.89
C MET A 204 5.29 -19.46 -4.49
N TYR A 205 5.56 -19.73 -3.22
CA TYR A 205 6.92 -20.02 -2.73
C TYR A 205 7.52 -21.26 -3.38
N ASN A 206 6.74 -22.33 -3.55
CA ASN A 206 7.22 -23.55 -4.20
C ASN A 206 7.59 -23.31 -5.67
N SER A 207 6.81 -22.50 -6.38
CA SER A 207 7.09 -22.14 -7.78
C SER A 207 8.34 -21.28 -7.90
N GLU A 208 8.50 -20.29 -7.02
CA GLU A 208 9.69 -19.42 -6.98
C GLU A 208 10.95 -20.22 -6.61
N MET A 209 10.87 -21.05 -5.57
CA MET A 209 11.94 -21.97 -5.17
C MET A 209 12.35 -22.90 -6.31
N HIS A 210 11.40 -23.37 -7.12
CA HIS A 210 11.68 -24.19 -8.29
C HIS A 210 12.44 -23.40 -9.35
N SER A 211 11.98 -22.19 -9.69
CA SER A 211 12.64 -21.30 -10.64
C SER A 211 14.09 -20.97 -10.23
N LEU A 212 14.29 -20.59 -8.97
CA LEU A 212 15.61 -20.25 -8.43
C LEU A 212 16.57 -21.45 -8.46
N ARG A 213 16.09 -22.66 -8.20
CA ARG A 213 16.90 -23.89 -8.32
C ARG A 213 17.37 -24.10 -9.76
N LEU A 214 16.49 -23.91 -10.74
CA LEU A 214 16.84 -24.04 -12.16
C LEU A 214 17.87 -23.00 -12.59
N GLU A 215 17.72 -21.74 -12.14
CA GLU A 215 18.66 -20.67 -12.44
C GLU A 215 20.04 -20.93 -11.82
N LEU A 216 20.08 -21.39 -10.57
CA LEU A 216 21.33 -21.78 -9.90
C LEU A 216 22.04 -22.92 -10.64
N GLU A 217 21.30 -23.93 -11.10
CA GLU A 217 21.88 -25.00 -11.91
C GLU A 217 22.44 -24.49 -13.24
N HIS A 218 21.72 -23.58 -13.90
CA HIS A 218 22.16 -22.96 -15.14
C HIS A 218 23.46 -22.15 -14.94
N MET A 219 23.51 -21.29 -13.92
CA MET A 219 24.71 -20.50 -13.61
C MET A 219 25.90 -21.37 -13.23
N LYS A 220 25.70 -22.45 -12.46
CA LYS A 220 26.76 -23.40 -12.12
C LYS A 220 27.36 -24.04 -13.37
N LYS A 221 26.53 -24.41 -14.35
CA LYS A 221 27.00 -24.95 -15.64
C LYS A 221 27.83 -23.91 -16.40
N GLN A 222 27.37 -22.66 -16.48
CA GLN A 222 28.13 -21.58 -17.14
C GLN A 222 29.50 -21.33 -16.49
N LEU A 223 29.58 -21.35 -15.15
CA LEU A 223 30.84 -21.20 -14.44
C LEU A 223 31.79 -22.38 -14.72
N HIS A 224 31.28 -23.61 -14.74
CA HIS A 224 32.07 -24.79 -15.07
C HIS A 224 32.59 -24.77 -16.52
N GLU A 225 31.77 -24.29 -17.46
CA GLU A 225 32.17 -24.08 -18.86
C GLU A 225 33.30 -23.03 -18.96
N LYS A 226 33.14 -21.88 -18.29
CA LYS A 226 34.14 -20.80 -18.29
C LYS A 226 35.43 -21.21 -17.59
N SER A 227 35.38 -21.95 -16.48
CA SER A 227 36.59 -22.45 -15.81
C SER A 227 37.37 -23.42 -16.70
N ARG A 228 36.68 -24.22 -17.51
CA ARG A 228 37.32 -25.12 -18.49
C ARG A 228 37.98 -24.42 -19.66
N VAL A 229 37.58 -23.19 -19.98
CA VAL A 229 38.17 -22.39 -21.07
C VAL A 229 39.45 -21.68 -20.60
N VAL A 230 39.53 -21.26 -19.33
CA VAL A 230 40.73 -20.58 -18.78
C VAL A 230 41.96 -21.49 -18.76
N ASP A 231 41.79 -22.79 -18.48
CA ASP A 231 42.88 -23.78 -18.44
C ASP A 231 43.49 -24.13 -19.83
N LYS A 232 42.95 -23.60 -20.94
CA LYS A 232 43.45 -23.90 -22.30
C LYS A 232 44.25 -22.76 -22.94
N THR A 233 44.59 -21.71 -22.19
CA THR A 233 45.46 -20.63 -22.69
C THR A 233 46.92 -20.98 -22.40
N PRO A 234 47.78 -21.25 -23.40
CA PRO A 234 49.17 -21.61 -23.13
C PRO A 234 49.95 -20.38 -22.63
N LEU A 235 50.51 -20.49 -21.42
CA LEU A 235 51.59 -19.60 -20.98
C LEU A 235 52.80 -19.84 -21.90
N SER A 236 53.15 -18.81 -22.67
CA SER A 236 54.47 -18.71 -23.28
C SER A 236 55.51 -18.51 -22.19
N SER A 237 56.46 -19.42 -22.14
CA SER A 237 57.69 -19.36 -21.34
C SER A 237 58.48 -18.06 -21.56
N ASN A 238 59.02 -17.51 -20.47
CA ASN A 238 60.38 -16.96 -20.46
C ASN A 238 60.98 -17.12 -19.06
N GLN A 239 61.98 -17.98 -18.96
CA GLN A 239 62.93 -18.05 -17.85
C GLN A 239 63.89 -16.86 -17.93
N GLN A 240 64.22 -16.26 -16.78
CA GLN A 240 65.60 -15.88 -16.49
C GLN A 240 65.85 -15.82 -14.97
N ASP A 241 67.01 -16.32 -14.60
CA ASP A 241 67.60 -16.55 -13.28
C ASP A 241 67.67 -15.34 -12.34
N SER A 242 67.63 -15.59 -11.01
CA SER A 242 68.80 -15.39 -10.11
C SER A 242 68.51 -15.65 -8.61
N ARG A 243 69.44 -16.41 -8.00
CA ARG A 243 69.86 -16.64 -6.58
C ARG A 243 68.95 -16.32 -5.36
N PRO A 244 69.05 -17.12 -4.26
CA PRO A 244 68.35 -16.89 -3.00
C PRO A 244 69.15 -16.03 -2.00
N PRO A 245 68.45 -15.43 -1.02
CA PRO A 245 68.90 -15.59 0.36
C PRO A 245 67.76 -15.97 1.33
N SER A 246 68.21 -16.53 2.44
CA SER A 246 67.52 -17.16 3.56
C SER A 246 66.82 -16.21 4.54
N LEU A 247 66.05 -16.82 5.47
CA LEU A 247 65.53 -16.31 6.77
C LEU A 247 64.24 -15.45 6.63
N ASP A 248 63.17 -15.58 7.42
CA ASP A 248 62.96 -16.19 8.72
C ASP A 248 61.49 -16.68 8.88
N THR A 249 61.35 -17.64 9.78
CA THR A 249 60.15 -18.05 10.53
C THR A 249 59.29 -16.89 11.01
N GLU A 250 57.97 -16.98 10.83
CA GLU A 250 57.01 -16.57 11.86
C GLU A 250 55.66 -17.28 11.65
N GLU A 251 55.34 -18.18 12.58
CA GLU A 251 54.02 -18.72 12.80
C GLU A 251 53.08 -17.60 13.25
N MET A 252 51.91 -17.47 12.61
CA MET A 252 50.80 -16.72 13.21
C MET A 252 49.54 -17.58 13.23
N ASN A 253 49.41 -18.22 14.37
CA ASN A 253 48.25 -18.86 14.91
C ASN A 253 47.12 -17.82 15.10
N CYS A 254 45.90 -18.11 14.64
CA CYS A 254 44.71 -17.50 15.22
C CYS A 254 43.54 -18.47 15.23
N HIS A 255 43.41 -19.13 16.38
CA HIS A 255 42.19 -19.70 16.91
C HIS A 255 41.12 -18.61 17.16
N GLU A 256 39.86 -19.07 17.34
CA GLU A 256 38.62 -18.35 17.69
C GLU A 256 37.89 -17.71 16.49
N CYS A 257 36.67 -18.09 16.10
CA CYS A 257 35.50 -18.38 16.92
C CYS A 257 34.63 -19.51 16.32
N ARG A 258 34.53 -20.64 17.03
CA ARG A 258 33.34 -21.51 17.01
C ARG A 258 32.45 -21.11 18.19
N ARG A 259 31.23 -20.61 17.94
CA ARG A 259 30.06 -20.94 18.76
C ARG A 259 28.78 -20.98 17.92
N PRO A 260 27.89 -21.97 18.17
CA PRO A 260 26.63 -22.15 17.46
C PRO A 260 25.50 -21.30 18.07
N LEU A 261 24.61 -20.77 17.23
CA LEU A 261 23.35 -20.17 17.65
C LEU A 261 22.37 -21.28 18.05
N GLN A 262 22.10 -21.40 19.35
CA GLN A 262 20.96 -22.15 19.86
C GLN A 262 19.70 -21.31 19.68
N ILE A 263 18.73 -21.84 18.94
CA ILE A 263 17.36 -21.33 18.89
C ILE A 263 16.62 -21.95 20.08
N THR A 264 16.36 -21.14 21.11
CA THR A 264 15.48 -21.53 22.22
C THR A 264 14.03 -21.34 21.81
N ASN A 265 13.28 -22.45 21.79
CA ASN A 265 11.83 -22.47 21.74
C ASN A 265 11.27 -21.98 23.08
N SER A 266 10.55 -20.86 23.10
CA SER A 266 9.67 -20.52 24.22
C SER A 266 8.22 -20.76 23.82
N TRP A 267 7.71 -21.94 24.17
CA TRP A 267 6.29 -22.17 24.37
C TRP A 267 5.94 -21.67 25.77
N SER A 268 5.03 -20.71 25.88
CA SER A 268 4.36 -20.39 27.14
C SER A 268 2.89 -20.78 27.01
N CYS A 269 2.57 -21.90 27.66
CA CYS A 269 1.24 -22.20 28.17
C CYS A 269 0.86 -21.16 29.22
N CYS A 270 -0.30 -20.51 29.05
CA CYS A 270 -1.10 -20.03 30.17
C CYS A 270 -2.52 -20.57 30.00
N GLY A 271 -2.79 -21.67 30.70
CA GLY A 271 -4.14 -22.00 31.13
C GLY A 271 -4.44 -21.19 32.40
N PHE A 272 -5.66 -20.67 32.48
CA PHE A 272 -6.29 -20.30 33.75
C PHE A 272 -7.68 -20.93 33.78
N LEU A 273 -7.86 -21.87 34.70
CA LEU A 273 -9.15 -22.28 35.23
C LEU A 273 -9.61 -21.23 36.24
N ASN A 274 -10.83 -20.74 36.06
CA ASN A 274 -11.93 -20.84 37.02
C ASN A 274 -13.24 -20.44 36.33
#